data_AF-A0A920DS21-F1
#
_entry.id   AF-A0A920DS21-F1
#
_cell.length_a   1.000
_cell.length_b   1.000
_cell.length_c   1.000
_cell.angle_alpha   90.00
_cell.angle_beta   90.00
_cell.angle_gamma   90.00
#
_symmetry.space_group_name_H-M   'P 1'
#
loop_
_entity.id
_entity.type
_entity.pdbx_description
1 polymer ?
#
loop_
_entity_poly.entity_id
_entity_poly.type
_entity_poly.pdbx_seq_one_letter_code
_entity_poly.pdbx_strand_id
1 'polypeptide(L)' 'MYIAILAIMGSAIAVIAFNKLIKMTGPLFATSCTYIIPIVAIIWGICDKEIITTHQIIGFIIILAGVYIVNKRN' A
#
# COMPACT_ATOMS: atom_id res chain seq x y z
N MET A 1 -18.68 -18.76 -5.68
CA MET A 1 -17.43 -19.02 -6.45
C MET A 1 -16.49 -17.81 -6.45
N TYR A 2 -16.93 -16.62 -6.88
CA TYR A 2 -16.09 -15.40 -6.85
C TYR A 2 -15.50 -15.06 -5.47
N ILE A 3 -16.30 -15.16 -4.40
CA ILE A 3 -15.83 -14.93 -3.02
C ILE A 3 -14.73 -15.93 -2.63
N ALA A 4 -14.82 -17.19 -3.05
CA ALA A 4 -13.82 -18.20 -2.73
C ALA A 4 -12.48 -17.92 -3.45
N ILE A 5 -12.54 -17.47 -4.71
CA ILE A 5 -11.35 -17.09 -5.48
C ILE A 5 -10.67 -15.87 -4.84
N LEU A 6 -11.44 -14.83 -4.50
CA LEU A 6 -10.89 -13.65 -3.81
C LEU A 6 -10.30 -14.04 -2.43
N ALA A 7 -10.99 -14.87 -1.66
CA ALA A 7 -10.53 -15.28 -0.34
C ALA A 7 -9.22 -16.10 -0.42
N ILE A 8 -9.10 -17.00 -1.38
CA ILE A 8 -7.91 -17.84 -1.54
C ILE A 8 -6.74 -17.01 -2.08
N MET A 9 -6.93 -16.32 -3.20
CA MET A 9 -5.83 -15.60 -3.86
C MET A 9 -5.51 -14.26 -3.20
N GLY A 10 -6.53 -13.44 -2.96
CA GLY A 10 -6.36 -12.08 -2.44
C GLY A 10 -6.08 -12.02 -0.94
N SER A 11 -6.49 -13.03 -0.17
CA SER A 11 -6.29 -13.05 1.28
C SER A 11 -5.30 -14.13 1.73
N ALA A 12 -5.61 -15.42 1.53
CA ALA A 12 -4.79 -16.49 2.09
C ALA A 12 -3.37 -16.54 1.50
N ILE A 13 -3.25 -16.54 0.17
CA ILE A 13 -1.96 -16.61 -0.52
C ILE A 13 -1.14 -15.32 -0.30
N ALA A 14 -1.78 -14.15 -0.38
CA ALA A 14 -1.13 -12.86 -0.15
C ALA A 14 -0.52 -12.76 1.25
N VAL A 15 -1.26 -13.19 2.28
CA VAL A 15 -0.80 -13.17 3.68
C VAL A 15 0.36 -14.15 3.90
N ILE A 16 0.31 -15.35 3.31
CA ILE A 16 1.42 -16.31 3.41
C ILE A 16 2.69 -15.76 2.75
N ALA A 17 2.56 -15.19 1.55
CA ALA A 17 3.69 -14.59 0.84
C ALA A 17 4.29 -13.41 1.61
N PHE A 18 3.45 -12.54 2.19
CA PHE A 18 3.89 -11.39 2.99
C PHE A 18 4.63 -11.83 4.27
N ASN A 19 4.11 -12.82 4.98
CA ASN A 19 4.79 -13.37 6.16
C ASN A 19 6.13 -14.04 5.80
N LYS A 20 6.21 -14.70 4.64
CA LYS A 20 7.46 -15.28 4.14
C LYS A 20 8.47 -14.19 3.77
N LEU A 21 8.02 -13.10 3.15
CA LEU A 21 8.84 -11.94 2.81
C LEU A 21 9.43 -11.28 4.08
N ILE A 22 8.61 -11.06 5.12
CA ILE A 22 9.08 -10.53 6.41
C ILE A 22 10.20 -11.41 6.98
N LYS A 23 10.04 -12.74 6.93
CA LYS A 23 11.07 -13.69 7.41
C LYS A 23 12.38 -13.62 6.61
N MET A 24 12.34 -13.26 5.32
CA MET A 24 13.52 -13.27 4.44
C MET A 24 14.25 -11.93 4.40
N THR A 25 13.54 -10.81 4.29
CA THR A 25 14.11 -9.46 4.10
C THR A 25 14.07 -8.58 5.35
N GLY A 26 13.53 -9.09 6.46
CA GLY A 26 13.37 -8.35 7.69
C GLY A 26 12.18 -7.38 7.66
N PRO A 27 11.72 -6.92 8.84
CA PRO A 27 10.51 -6.10 8.97
C PRO A 27 10.59 -4.73 8.28
N LEU A 28 11.80 -4.16 8.12
CA LEU A 28 11.99 -2.86 7.47
C LEU A 28 11.61 -2.86 5.96
N PHE A 29 11.84 -3.97 5.28
CA PHE A 29 11.44 -4.11 3.88
C PHE A 29 9.93 -4.30 3.74
N ALA A 30 9.31 -5.02 4.67
CA ALA A 30 7.86 -5.20 4.69
C ALA A 30 7.11 -3.87 4.96
N THR A 31 7.66 -2.98 5.79
CA THR A 31 7.10 -1.63 6.00
C THR A 31 7.26 -0.74 4.77
N SER A 32 8.26 -0.99 3.91
CA SER A 32 8.46 -0.24 2.68
C SER A 32 7.31 -0.44 1.68
N CYS A 33 6.71 -1.63 1.65
CA CYS A 33 5.51 -1.90 0.84
C CYS A 33 4.33 -0.98 1.23
N THR A 34 4.18 -0.66 2.51
CA THR A 34 3.12 0.24 3.00
C THR A 34 3.34 1.67 2.51
N TYR A 35 4.58 2.11 2.37
CA TYR A 35 4.92 3.44 1.83
C TYR A 35 4.67 3.56 0.33
N ILE A 36 4.61 2.44 -0.38
CA ILE A 36 4.27 2.39 -1.80
C ILE A 36 2.76 2.52 -2.03
N ILE A 37 1.92 2.19 -1.04
CA ILE A 37 0.44 2.20 -1.18
C ILE A 37 -0.10 3.56 -1.67
N PRO A 38 0.25 4.72 -1.07
CA PRO A 38 -0.27 6.01 -1.53
C PRO A 38 0.16 6.34 -2.96
N ILE A 39 1.38 5.95 -3.34
CA ILE A 39 1.95 6.18 -4.68
C ILE A 39 1.17 5.38 -5.71
N VAL A 40 0.94 4.08 -5.44
CA VAL A 40 0.17 3.20 -6.32
C VAL A 40 -1.28 3.66 -6.43
N ALA A 41 -1.88 4.15 -5.34
CA ALA A 41 -3.24 4.69 -5.35
C ALA A 41 -3.40 5.87 -6.32
N ILE A 42 -2.44 6.80 -6.37
CA ILE A 42 -2.46 7.91 -7.35
C ILE A 42 -2.33 7.38 -8.77
N ILE A 43 -1.38 6.47 -9.02
CA ILE A 43 -1.16 5.91 -10.35
C ILE A 43 -2.45 5.25 -10.86
N TRP A 44 -3.14 4.52 -10.00
CA TRP A 44 -4.42 3.89 -10.33
C TRP A 44 -5.53 4.90 -10.58
N GLY A 45 -5.66 5.94 -9.73
CA GLY A 45 -6.66 7.00 -9.92
C GLY A 45 -6.46 7.80 -11.21
N ILE A 46 -5.20 8.05 -11.61
CA ILE A 46 -4.88 8.66 -12.91
C ILE A 46 -5.22 7.71 -14.07
N CYS A 47 -4.91 6.42 -13.93
CA CYS A 47 -5.20 5.40 -14.95
C CYS A 47 -6.72 5.26 -15.20
N ASP A 48 -7.52 5.33 -14.15
CA ASP A 48 -8.99 5.27 -14.21
C ASP A 48 -9.64 6.61 -14.63
N LYS A 49 -8.82 7.63 -14.94
CA LYS A 49 -9.24 8.99 -15.33
C LYS A 49 -10.16 9.65 -14.30
N GLU A 50 -10.00 9.33 -13.02
CA GLU A 50 -10.78 9.94 -11.96
C GLU A 50 -10.43 11.43 -11.83
N ILE A 51 -11.45 12.25 -11.55
CA ILE A 51 -11.25 13.67 -11.23
C ILE A 51 -10.67 13.74 -9.83
N ILE A 52 -9.34 13.81 -9.74
CA ILE A 52 -8.67 13.98 -8.47
C ILE A 52 -9.00 15.37 -7.93
N THR A 53 -9.76 15.41 -6.85
CA THR A 53 -10.18 16.64 -6.20
C THR A 53 -9.06 17.23 -5.34
N THR A 54 -9.09 18.55 -5.12
CA THR A 54 -8.12 19.25 -4.27
C THR A 54 -8.02 18.65 -2.86
N HIS A 55 -9.13 18.14 -2.32
CA HIS A 55 -9.17 17.48 -1.01
C HIS A 55 -8.39 16.16 -0.99
N GLN A 56 -8.45 15.37 -2.06
CA GLN A 56 -7.66 14.12 -2.19
C GLN A 56 -6.16 14.42 -2.29
N ILE A 57 -5.78 15.50 -2.98
CA ILE A 57 -4.38 15.95 -3.06
C ILE A 57 -3.86 16.36 -1.68
N ILE A 58 -4.63 17.13 -0.91
CA ILE A 58 -4.27 17.52 0.45
C ILE A 58 -4.13 16.28 1.35
N GLY A 59 -5.10 15.36 1.29
CA GLY A 59 -5.04 14.10 2.03
C GLY A 59 -3.80 13.27 1.69
N PHE A 60 -3.43 13.21 0.41
CA PHE A 60 -2.21 12.53 -0.04
C PHE A 60 -0.94 13.17 0.52
N ILE A 61 -0.84 14.50 0.51
CA ILE A 61 0.30 15.23 1.09
C ILE A 61 0.43 14.93 2.58
N ILE A 62 -0.69 14.89 3.31
CA ILE A 62 -0.70 14.56 4.74
C ILE A 62 -0.21 13.13 4.99
N ILE A 63 -0.67 12.16 4.19
CA ILE A 63 -0.24 10.76 4.32
C ILE A 63 1.26 10.62 4.02
N LEU A 64 1.76 11.23 2.94
CA LEU A 64 3.18 11.20 2.62
C LEU A 64 4.04 11.89 3.70
N ALA A 65 3.58 13.02 4.24
CA ALA A 65 4.27 13.70 5.33
C ALA A 65 4.33 12.83 6.59
N GLY A 66 3.23 12.15 6.95
CA GLY A 66 3.19 11.20 8.07
C GLY A 66 4.15 10.03 7.87
N VAL A 67 4.17 9.45 6.68
CA VAL A 67 5.12 8.38 6.31
C VAL A 67 6.57 8.87 6.42
N TYR A 68 6.88 10.05 5.89
CA TYR A 68 8.22 10.63 5.94
C TYR A 68 8.71 10.84 7.39
N ILE A 69 7.85 11.37 8.26
CA ILE A 69 8.18 11.61 9.68
C ILE A 69 8.47 10.30 10.42
N VAL A 70 7.65 9.27 10.20
CA VAL A 70 7.83 7.96 10.85
C VAL A 70 9.10 7.28 10.35
N ASN A 71 9.38 7.33 9.05
CA ASN A 71 10.56 6.68 8.47
C ASN A 71 11.87 7.42 8.82
N LYS A 72 11.84 8.74 9.06
CA LYS A 72 13.01 9.53 9.45
C LYS A 72 13.45 9.31 10.90
N ARG A 73 12.62 8.70 11.74
CA ARG A 73 12.89 8.48 13.17
C ARG A 73 13.48 7.09 13.47
N ASN A 74 13.66 6.24 12.45
CA ASN A 74 14.44 5.01 12.51
C ASN A 74 15.84 5.22 11.92
#